data_AF-A0A3Q3WFX4-F1
#
_entry.id   AF-A0A3Q3WFX4-F1
#
_cell.length_a   1.000
_cell.length_b   1.000
_cell.length_c   1.000
_cell.angle_alpha   90.00
_cell.angle_beta   90.00
_cell.angle_gamma   90.00
#
_symmetry.space_group_name_H-M   'P 1'
#
loop_
_entity.id
_entity.type
_entity.pdbx_description
1 polymer ?
#
loop_
_entity_poly.entity_id
_entity_poly.type
_entity_poly.pdbx_seq_one_letter_code
_entity_poly.pdbx_strand_id
1 'polypeptide(L)'
;MAELHIIGQIVGGSGFPQSSLFCKWGVHAGGAWRLLSGLKEGQTQVDIPQTGDTAYWSHPIDLHYATKGLNSCSTSGVPIIPHILDIEIKTVVVV
;
A
#
# COMPACT_ATOMS: atom_id res chain seq x y z
N MET A 1 12.08 0.12 -20.05
CA MET A 1 12.04 0.13 -18.57
C MET A 1 10.98 1.14 -18.19
N ALA A 2 9.99 0.73 -17.39
CA ALA A 2 8.94 1.62 -16.91
C ALA A 2 9.07 1.77 -15.39
N GLU A 3 8.76 2.96 -14.89
CA GLU A 3 8.87 3.31 -13.47
C GLU A 3 7.51 3.79 -12.96
N LEU A 4 7.25 3.58 -11.67
CA LEU A 4 6.04 3.99 -10.97
C LEU A 4 6.43 4.62 -9.65
N HIS A 5 5.94 5.83 -9.41
CA HIS A 5 6.01 6.51 -8.12
C HIS A 5 4.63 6.53 -7.47
N ILE A 6 4.55 6.06 -6.23
CA ILE A 6 3.33 6.08 -5.43
C ILE A 6 3.58 7.03 -4.28
N ILE A 7 2.96 8.20 -4.33
CA ILE A 7 3.13 9.25 -3.34
C ILE A 7 1.75 9.59 -2.78
N GLY A 8 1.63 9.57 -1.46
CA GLY A 8 0.37 9.82 -0.77
C GLY A 8 0.51 9.71 0.73
N GLN A 9 -0.58 9.43 1.40
CA GLN A 9 -0.60 9.25 2.86
C GLN A 9 -1.74 8.35 3.31
N ILE A 10 -1.54 7.68 4.44
CA ILE A 10 -2.62 7.07 5.21
C ILE A 10 -3.20 8.17 6.11
N VAL A 11 -4.36 8.69 5.74
CA VAL A 11 -4.99 9.83 6.43
C VAL A 11 -5.38 9.46 7.87
N GLY A 12 -6.14 8.38 8.03
CA GLY A 12 -6.72 8.04 9.32
C GLY A 12 -7.72 6.88 9.23
N GLY A 13 -8.40 6.60 10.34
CA GLY A 13 -9.49 5.63 10.43
C GLY A 13 -10.43 5.96 11.57
N SER A 14 -11.69 5.52 11.47
CA SER A 14 -12.75 5.84 12.43
C SER A 14 -13.57 4.61 12.81
N GLY A 15 -14.37 4.71 13.88
CA GLY A 15 -15.29 3.65 14.30
C GLY A 15 -14.66 2.58 15.18
N PHE A 16 -13.51 2.86 15.80
CA PHE A 16 -12.84 1.96 16.71
C PHE A 16 -13.37 2.14 18.15
N PRO A 17 -13.62 1.04 18.89
CA PRO A 17 -14.17 1.10 20.23
C PRO A 17 -13.12 1.39 21.32
N GLN A 18 -11.83 1.53 20.96
CA GLN A 18 -10.80 1.94 21.89
C GLN A 18 -9.94 3.10 21.33
N SER A 19 -9.17 3.73 22.23
CA SER A 19 -8.19 4.78 21.92
C SER A 19 -6.78 4.20 21.78
N SER A 20 -5.76 5.03 21.50
CA SER A 20 -4.37 4.60 21.29
C SER A 20 -4.19 3.68 20.07
N LEU A 21 -4.56 4.20 18.91
CA LEU A 21 -4.63 3.48 17.65
C LEU A 21 -3.41 3.74 16.77
N PHE A 22 -2.87 2.70 16.16
CA PHE A 22 -1.93 2.80 15.05
C PHE A 22 -2.33 1.87 13.90
N CYS A 23 -1.91 2.21 12.70
CA CYS A 23 -2.17 1.46 11.49
C CYS A 23 -0.90 0.73 11.06
N LYS A 24 -0.95 -0.60 10.98
CA LYS A 24 0.02 -1.40 10.21
C LYS A 24 -0.41 -1.43 8.76
N TRP A 25 0.55 -1.28 7.86
CA TRP A 25 0.29 -1.25 6.44
C TRP A 25 1.31 -2.06 5.65
N GLY A 26 0.88 -2.57 4.49
CA GLY A 26 1.73 -3.31 3.56
C GLY A 26 1.25 -3.15 2.13
N VAL A 27 2.20 -3.12 1.20
CA VAL A 27 1.99 -2.94 -0.23
C VAL A 27 2.43 -4.21 -0.95
N HIS A 28 1.47 -4.89 -1.57
CA HIS A 28 1.71 -6.10 -2.33
C HIS A 28 1.82 -5.73 -3.80
N ALA A 29 2.92 -6.04 -4.46
CA ALA A 29 3.10 -5.82 -5.89
C ALA A 29 3.36 -7.14 -6.62
N GLY A 30 2.83 -7.27 -7.84
CA GLY A 30 3.08 -8.44 -8.70
C GLY A 30 4.57 -8.64 -9.01
N GLY A 31 4.99 -9.88 -9.28
CA GLY A 31 6.41 -10.26 -9.40
C GLY A 31 7.22 -9.57 -10.51
N ALA A 32 6.56 -8.87 -11.45
CA ALA A 32 7.23 -8.07 -12.49
C ALA A 32 7.72 -6.69 -11.98
N TRP A 33 7.31 -6.29 -10.77
CA TRP A 33 7.66 -5.02 -10.15
C TRP A 33 8.77 -5.19 -9.12
N ARG A 34 9.81 -4.37 -9.23
CA ARG A 34 10.91 -4.30 -8.27
C ARG A 34 10.81 -2.98 -7.51
N LEU A 35 10.77 -3.04 -6.19
CA LEU A 35 10.91 -1.85 -5.35
C LEU A 35 12.35 -1.34 -5.44
N LEU A 36 12.50 -0.07 -5.81
CA LEU A 36 13.78 0.64 -5.88
C LEU A 36 14.02 1.49 -4.63
N SER A 37 12.97 2.15 -4.13
CA SER A 37 13.03 3.01 -2.93
C SER A 37 11.71 3.03 -2.18
N GLY A 38 11.74 3.39 -0.90
CA GLY A 38 10.60 3.43 0.01
C GLY A 38 10.41 2.15 0.82
N LEU A 39 9.38 2.12 1.65
CA LEU A 39 9.08 1.01 2.56
C LEU A 39 7.86 0.23 2.07
N LYS A 40 8.00 -1.04 1.68
CA LYS A 40 6.84 -1.84 1.25
C LYS A 40 5.83 -2.12 2.37
N GLU A 41 6.21 -1.95 3.62
CA GLU A 41 5.40 -2.24 4.80
C GLU A 41 5.89 -1.41 5.99
N GLY A 42 5.00 -1.15 6.94
CA GLY A 42 5.33 -0.33 8.09
C GLY A 42 4.19 -0.17 9.08
N GLN A 43 4.37 0.80 9.97
CA GLN A 43 3.34 1.22 10.91
C GLN A 43 3.34 2.74 11.05
N THR A 44 2.17 3.32 11.31
CA THR A 44 2.02 4.74 11.60
C THR A 44 2.45 5.07 13.03
N GLN A 45 2.50 6.36 13.37
CA GLN A 45 2.49 6.73 14.78
C GLN A 45 1.17 6.29 15.46
N VAL A 46 1.21 6.24 16.79
CA VAL A 46 0.01 6.06 17.62
C VAL A 46 -0.70 7.40 17.72
N ASP A 47 -2.01 7.40 17.49
CA ASP A 47 -2.90 8.51 17.83
C ASP A 47 -3.84 8.10 18.97
N ILE A 48 -4.24 9.04 19.82
CA ILE A 48 -5.10 8.78 20.98
C ILE A 48 -6.38 9.62 20.86
N PRO A 49 -7.27 9.27 19.91
CA PRO A 49 -8.55 9.95 19.77
C PRO A 49 -9.48 9.61 20.95
N GLN A 50 -10.55 10.38 21.13
CA GLN A 50 -11.62 9.95 22.02
C GLN A 50 -12.27 8.67 21.47
N THR A 51 -12.83 7.84 22.34
CA THR A 51 -13.47 6.60 21.91
C THR A 51 -14.59 6.88 20.90
N GLY A 52 -14.51 6.26 19.73
CA GLY A 52 -15.47 6.47 18.64
C GLY A 52 -15.10 7.61 17.68
N ASP A 53 -14.11 8.45 18.01
CA ASP A 53 -13.61 9.49 17.11
C ASP A 53 -12.66 8.91 16.03
N THR A 54 -12.26 9.77 15.11
CA THR A 54 -11.31 9.44 14.04
C THR A 54 -9.88 9.56 14.55
N ALA A 55 -9.07 8.53 14.33
CA ALA A 55 -7.63 8.58 14.51
C ALA A 55 -6.98 9.20 13.25
N TYR A 56 -6.17 10.23 13.42
CA TYR A 56 -5.47 10.91 12.32
C TYR A 56 -3.98 10.59 12.35
N TRP A 57 -3.52 9.80 11.37
CA TRP A 57 -2.11 9.46 11.25
C TRP A 57 -1.36 10.37 10.28
N SER A 58 -2.00 10.76 9.17
CA SER A 58 -1.34 11.53 8.09
C SER A 58 0.04 10.97 7.73
N HIS A 59 0.15 9.63 7.72
CA HIS A 59 1.44 8.96 7.60
C HIS A 59 1.86 8.92 6.13
N PRO A 60 3.03 9.47 5.78
CA PRO A 60 3.44 9.59 4.38
C PRO A 60 3.73 8.22 3.77
N ILE A 61 3.33 8.04 2.52
CA ILE A 61 3.65 6.90 1.67
C ILE A 61 4.41 7.44 0.46
N ASP A 62 5.64 6.95 0.28
CA ASP A 62 6.47 7.23 -0.89
C ASP A 62 7.17 5.93 -1.31
N LEU A 63 6.82 5.43 -2.49
CA LEU A 63 7.35 4.20 -3.07
C LEU A 63 7.77 4.44 -4.50
N HIS A 64 8.93 3.91 -4.85
CA HIS A 64 9.44 3.92 -6.22
C HIS A 64 9.64 2.49 -6.70
N TYR A 65 8.88 2.09 -7.71
CA TYR A 65 8.98 0.81 -8.37
C TYR A 65 9.50 0.95 -9.79
N ALA A 66 10.19 -0.08 -10.27
CA ALA A 66 10.51 -0.24 -11.67
C ALA A 66 10.13 -1.63 -12.18
N THR A 67 9.77 -1.70 -13.45
CA THR A 67 9.58 -2.95 -14.19
C THR A 67 10.40 -2.93 -15.48
N LYS A 68 10.94 -4.10 -15.84
CA LYS A 68 11.74 -4.26 -17.06
C LYS A 68 10.87 -4.32 -18.34
N GLY A 69 9.55 -4.27 -18.22
CA GLY A 69 8.60 -4.41 -19.32
C GLY A 69 7.92 -5.77 -19.28
N LEU A 70 6.69 -5.84 -19.80
CA LEU A 70 5.97 -7.10 -19.99
C LEU A 70 6.64 -7.85 -21.14
N ASN A 71 7.59 -8.74 -20.82
CA ASN A 71 7.98 -9.75 -21.78
C ASN A 71 6.75 -10.66 -21.94
N SER A 72 6.12 -10.65 -23.10
CA SER A 72 4.96 -11.50 -23.40
C SER A 72 5.30 -12.97 -23.11
N CYS A 73 4.82 -13.49 -21.98
CA CYS A 73 4.84 -14.92 -21.73
C CYS A 73 3.72 -15.53 -22.59
N SER A 74 4.07 -16.06 -23.76
CA SER A 74 3.19 -16.86 -24.59
C SER A 74 2.94 -18.22 -23.92
N THR A 75 1.87 -18.34 -23.13
CA THR A 75 1.29 -19.65 -22.78
C THR A 75 -0.24 -19.55 -22.85
N SER A 76 -0.80 -20.22 -23.86
CA SER A 76 -2.23 -20.54 -24.05
C SER A 76 -3.25 -19.38 -23.96
N GLY A 77 -3.54 -18.76 -25.12
CA GLY A 77 -4.91 -18.65 -25.65
C GLY A 77 -5.97 -17.83 -24.92
N VAL A 78 -5.65 -17.08 -23.86
CA VAL A 78 -6.61 -16.16 -23.22
C VAL A 78 -6.08 -14.73 -23.34
N PRO A 79 -6.85 -13.76 -23.86
CA PRO A 79 -6.50 -12.36 -23.77
C PRO A 79 -6.72 -11.91 -22.33
N ILE A 80 -5.77 -12.24 -21.45
CA ILE A 80 -5.66 -11.59 -20.16
C ILE A 80 -5.18 -10.18 -20.45
N ILE A 81 -6.11 -9.23 -20.41
CA ILE A 81 -5.81 -7.81 -20.24
C ILE A 81 -4.77 -7.78 -19.11
N PRO A 82 -3.52 -7.35 -19.36
CA PRO A 82 -2.53 -7.37 -18.31
C PRO A 82 -3.04 -6.39 -17.26
N HIS A 83 -3.43 -6.92 -16.10
CA HIS A 83 -3.47 -6.18 -14.85
C HIS A 83 -2.07 -5.61 -14.67
N ILE A 84 -1.82 -4.44 -15.28
CA ILE A 84 -0.51 -3.81 -15.35
C ILE A 84 -0.03 -3.46 -13.94
N LEU A 85 -0.90 -3.47 -12.94
CA LEU A 85 -0.58 -3.15 -11.56
C LEU A 85 -1.55 -3.82 -10.56
N ASP A 86 -1.18 -4.96 -10.01
CA ASP A 86 -1.82 -5.48 -8.79
C ASP A 86 -1.06 -4.91 -7.58
N ILE A 87 -1.40 -3.67 -7.21
CA ILE A 87 -0.96 -3.07 -5.95
C ILE A 87 -2.10 -3.08 -4.96
N GLU A 88 -1.97 -3.92 -3.94
CA GLU A 88 -2.92 -3.99 -2.82
C GLU A 88 -2.28 -3.39 -1.58
N ILE A 89 -2.87 -2.31 -1.06
CA ILE A 89 -2.51 -1.73 0.24
C ILE A 89 -3.40 -2.40 1.29
N LYS A 90 -2.79 -3.20 2.17
CA LYS A 90 -3.48 -3.80 3.30
C LYS A 90 -3.26 -2.92 4.51
N THR A 91 -4.34 -2.49 5.14
CA THR A 91 -4.32 -1.72 6.38
C THR A 91 -4.95 -2.54 7.49
N VAL A 92 -4.23 -2.72 8.59
CA VAL A 92 -4.73 -3.32 9.82
C VAL A 92 -4.54 -2.31 10.94
N VAL A 93 -5.64 -1.85 11.52
CA VAL A 93 -5.61 -0.99 12.71
C VAL A 93 -5.48 -1.87 13.94
N VAL A 94 -4.45 -1.62 14.73
CA VAL A 94 -4.18 -2.35 15.97
C VAL A 94 -4.48 -1.43 17.15
N VAL A 95 -5.09 -2.02 18.16
CA VAL A 95 -5.60 -1.38 19.37
C VAL A 95 -4.94 -1.96 20.60
#